data_AF-A0A816XAV1-F1
#
_entry.id   AF-A0A816XAV1-F1
#
_cell.length_a   1.000
_cell.length_b   1.000
_cell.length_c   1.000
_cell.angle_alpha   90.00
_cell.angle_beta   90.00
_cell.angle_gamma   90.00
#
_symmetry.space_group_name_H-M   'P 1'
#
loop_
_entity.id
_entity.type
_entity.pdbx_description
1 polymer ?
#
loop_
_entity_poly.entity_id
_entity_poly.type
_entity_poly.pdbx_seq_one_letter_code
_entity_poly.pdbx_strand_id
1 'polypeptide(L)' 'MFSLLVTIPANATWTQNGVTIAGGHGDGNATNQLYWHYGLFVDDDQTAV' A
#
# COMPACT_ATOMS: atom_id res chain seq x y z
N MET A 1 14.79 10.93 -18.12
CA MET A 1 14.00 9.97 -17.33
C MET A 1 13.72 10.63 -15.99
N PHE A 2 12.46 10.95 -15.69
CA PHE A 2 12.09 11.62 -14.44
C PHE A 2 11.67 10.52 -13.44
N SER A 3 12.39 10.38 -12.34
CA SER A 3 11.93 9.57 -11.21
C SER A 3 11.10 10.48 -10.31
N LEU A 4 9.84 10.14 -10.09
CA LEU A 4 9.02 10.84 -9.09
C LEU A 4 9.41 10.27 -7.73
N LEU A 5 10.20 11.01 -6.96
CA LEU A 5 10.37 10.73 -5.55
C LEU A 5 9.04 11.02 -4.85
N VAL A 6 8.26 9.97 -4.57
CA VAL A 6 7.10 10.07 -3.68
C VAL A 6 7.62 10.10 -2.26
N THR A 7 7.63 11.28 -1.64
CA THR A 7 7.94 11.43 -0.21
C THR A 7 6.65 11.27 0.60
N ILE A 8 6.54 10.21 1.39
CA ILE A 8 5.43 10.03 2.34
C ILE A 8 5.85 10.67 3.68
N PRO A 9 5.16 11.73 4.15
CA PRO A 9 5.52 12.37 5.41
C PRO A 9 5.21 11.45 6.61
N ALA A 10 6.05 11.50 7.65
CA ALA A 10 5.92 10.63 8.84
C ALA A 10 4.60 10.81 9.61
N ASN A 11 3.91 11.93 9.41
CA ASN A 11 2.60 12.22 9.99
C ASN A 11 1.46 12.13 8.95
N ALA A 12 1.67 11.44 7.82
CA ALA A 12 0.63 11.20 6.84
C ALA A 12 -0.55 10.51 7.51
N THR A 13 -1.69 11.20 7.54
CA THR A 13 -2.97 10.61 7.92
C THR A 13 -3.69 10.13 6.66
N TRP A 14 -4.59 9.17 6.83
CA TRP A 14 -5.39 8.65 5.72
C TRP A 14 -6.13 9.80 5.03
N THR A 15 -5.91 9.99 3.73
CA THR A 15 -6.71 10.91 2.92
C THR A 15 -8.08 10.31 2.74
N GLN A 16 -9.16 11.04 3.06
CA GLN A 16 -10.53 10.53 2.94
C GLN A 16 -10.87 10.06 1.50
N ASN A 17 -10.12 10.52 0.50
CA ASN A 17 -10.25 10.12 -0.91
C ASN A 17 -9.24 9.04 -1.34
N GLY A 18 -8.58 8.38 -0.39
CA GLY A 18 -7.76 7.20 -0.66
C GLY A 18 -8.63 6.08 -1.22
N VAL A 19 -8.12 5.36 -2.22
CA VAL A 19 -8.80 4.18 -2.76
C VAL A 19 -8.00 2.96 -2.33
N THR A 20 -8.65 2.01 -1.67
CA THR A 20 -8.07 0.70 -1.41
C THR A 20 -7.91 -0.05 -2.74
N ILE A 21 -6.67 -0.20 -3.20
CA ILE A 21 -6.37 -0.85 -4.49
C ILE A 21 -6.32 -2.38 -4.34
N ALA A 22 -5.84 -2.88 -3.20
CA ALA A 22 -5.72 -4.30 -2.91
C ALA A 22 -6.32 -4.63 -1.53
N GLY A 23 -7.06 -5.73 -1.46
CA GLY A 23 -7.79 -6.17 -0.25
C GLY A 23 -9.28 -5.84 -0.31
N GLY A 24 -10.11 -6.61 0.41
CA GLY A 24 -11.57 -6.45 0.47
C GLY A 24 -12.40 -7.29 -0.52
N HIS A 25 -11.77 -7.93 -1.51
CA HIS A 25 -12.43 -8.77 -2.53
C HIS A 25 -12.18 -10.29 -2.34
N GLY A 26 -11.81 -10.70 -1.12
CA GLY A 26 -11.43 -12.08 -0.81
C GLY A 26 -10.06 -12.50 -1.36
N ASP A 27 -9.66 -13.73 -1.06
CA ASP A 27 -8.41 -14.34 -1.53
C ASP A 27 -8.47 -14.67 -3.03
N GLY A 28 -7.43 -14.31 -3.78
CA GLY A 28 -7.31 -14.69 -5.20
C GLY A 28 -6.13 -14.04 -5.91
N ASN A 29 -6.01 -14.29 -7.22
CA ASN A 29 -4.86 -13.88 -8.04
C ASN A 29 -5.09 -12.58 -8.84
N ALA A 30 -6.22 -11.88 -8.61
CA ALA A 30 -6.48 -10.59 -9.24
C ALA A 30 -5.68 -9.46 -8.55
N THR A 31 -5.43 -8.38 -9.29
CA THR A 31 -4.64 -7.23 -8.80
C THR A 31 -5.28 -6.46 -7.65
N ASN A 32 -6.57 -6.70 -7.38
CA ASN A 32 -7.32 -6.11 -6.27
C ASN A 32 -7.56 -7.08 -5.09
N GLN A 33 -6.93 -8.25 -5.11
CA GLN A 33 -7.07 -9.29 -4.10
C GLN A 33 -5.76 -9.52 -3.35
N LEU A 34 -5.88 -10.00 -2.11
CA LEU A 34 -4.77 -10.41 -1.28
C LEU A 34 -4.96 -11.91 -1.01
N TYR A 35 -4.14 -12.79 -1.58
CA TYR A 35 -4.15 -14.24 -1.33
C TYR A 35 -3.20 -14.63 -0.18
N TRP A 36 -3.72 -15.13 0.95
CA TRP A 36 -2.91 -15.72 2.04
C TRP A 36 -1.88 -14.77 2.68
N HIS A 37 -2.28 -13.55 3.02
CA HIS A 37 -1.37 -12.58 3.62
C HIS A 37 -1.35 -12.75 5.13
N TYR A 38 -0.17 -13.06 5.69
CA TYR A 38 0.01 -13.20 7.14
C TYR A 38 0.13 -11.86 7.87
N GLY A 39 0.32 -10.76 7.15
CA GLY A 39 0.40 -9.41 7.71
C GLY A 39 1.02 -8.42 6.73
N LEU A 40 0.85 -7.12 7.01
CA LEU A 40 1.56 -6.02 6.36
C LEU A 40 2.42 -5.34 7.43
N PHE A 41 3.71 -5.17 7.14
CA PHE A 41 4.65 -4.48 8.03
C PHE A 41 5.29 -3.34 7.25
N VAL A 42 5.43 -2.18 7.89
CA VAL A 42 6.15 -1.03 7.35
C VAL A 42 7.54 -1.07 7.98
N ASP A 43 8.59 -1.14 7.16
CA ASP A 43 9.96 -1.02 7.67
C ASP A 43 10.27 0.44 8.03
N ASP A 44 11.34 0.63 8.81
CA ASP A 44 11.77 1.96 9.24
C ASP A 44 12.31 2.81 8.07
N ASP A 45 12.58 2.21 6.90
CA ASP A 45 13.13 2.89 5.73
C ASP A 45 12.05 3.70 4.96
N GLN A 46 10.81 3.73 5.47
CA GLN A 46 9.68 4.41 4.82
C GLN A 46 9.47 3.96 3.36
N THR A 47 10.00 2.81 2.99
CA THR A 47 9.89 2.27 1.64
C THR A 47 8.80 1.21 1.62
N ALA A 48 7.75 1.46 0.84
CA ALA A 48 6.82 0.41 0.44
C ALA A 48 7.52 -0.45 -0.61
N VAL A 49 8.03 -1.62 -0.23
CA VAL A 49 8.52 -2.66 -1.16
C VAL A 49 7.41 -3.62 -1.55
#